data_AF-A0AAD4DAB7-F1
#
_entry.id   AF-A0AAD4DAB7-F1
#
_cell.length_a   1.000
_cell.length_b   1.000
_cell.length_c   1.000
_cell.angle_alpha   90.00
_cell.angle_beta   90.00
_cell.angle_gamma   90.00
#
_symmetry.space_group_name_H-M   'P 1'
#
loop_
_entity.id
_entity.type
_entity.pdbx_description
1 polymer ?
#
loop_
_entity_poly.entity_id
_entity_poly.type
_entity_poly.pdbx_seq_one_letter_code
_entity_poly.pdbx_strand_id
1 'polypeptide(L)'
;MSVHVRHSDKVIEAKLLEFPDYMSKAEEYKSQTGVSNVYIMSDDSKLIKSTEQYKDFRFQYLDVPRPNKAWFTETERGVPKDILERNFLLDVYAAAQCDHQILTYSSNVARLIGEISYAIRNKEPVLY
;
A
#
# COMPACT_ATOMS: atom_id res chain seq x y z
N MET A 1 2.68 8.50 -6.56
CA MET A 1 1.55 8.25 -5.65
C MET A 1 1.80 6.93 -4.92
N SER A 2 1.16 6.70 -3.77
CA SER A 2 1.16 5.41 -3.09
C SER A 2 -0.22 4.78 -3.11
N VAL A 3 -0.27 3.46 -3.13
CA VAL A 3 -1.49 2.66 -2.99
C VAL A 3 -1.25 1.65 -1.88
N HIS A 4 -2.12 1.64 -0.88
CA HIS A 4 -2.10 0.64 0.19
C HIS A 4 -3.29 -0.29 0.05
N VAL A 5 -3.01 -1.57 -0.21
CA VAL A 5 -4.03 -2.61 -0.33
C VAL A 5 -3.81 -3.65 0.74
N ARG A 6 -4.83 -3.87 1.57
CA ARG A 6 -4.81 -4.85 2.67
C ARG A 6 -5.87 -5.92 2.40
N HIS A 7 -5.45 -7.12 2.04
CA HIS A 7 -6.35 -8.20 1.60
C HIS A 7 -6.37 -9.44 2.50
N SER A 8 -5.43 -9.59 3.44
CA SER A 8 -5.28 -10.82 4.23
C SER A 8 -6.42 -11.10 5.24
N ASP A 9 -6.23 -10.76 6.50
CA ASP A 9 -7.14 -11.04 7.63
C ASP A 9 -8.37 -10.12 7.66
N LYS A 10 -8.37 -9.06 6.86
CA LYS A 10 -9.36 -7.98 6.90
C LYS A 10 -10.71 -8.31 6.25
N VAL A 11 -10.84 -9.48 5.62
CA VAL A 11 -12.10 -9.99 5.04
C VAL A 11 -13.25 -9.97 6.06
N ILE A 12 -12.92 -10.09 7.35
CA ILE A 12 -13.88 -10.17 8.46
C ILE A 12 -14.35 -8.78 8.92
N GLU A 13 -13.60 -7.71 8.65
CA GLU A 13 -13.82 -6.37 9.22
C GLU A 13 -14.44 -5.36 8.25
N ALA A 14 -14.25 -5.53 6.93
CA ALA A 14 -14.76 -4.60 5.92
C ALA A 14 -14.96 -5.27 4.55
N LYS A 15 -15.84 -4.71 3.72
CA LYS A 15 -15.93 -5.08 2.30
C LYS A 15 -14.57 -4.79 1.64
N LEU A 16 -13.92 -5.81 1.10
CA LEU A 16 -12.66 -5.65 0.40
C LEU A 16 -12.91 -4.90 -0.91
N LEU A 17 -12.13 -3.85 -1.14
CA LEU A 17 -11.96 -3.27 -2.47
C LEU A 17 -10.97 -4.14 -3.23
N GLU A 18 -11.28 -4.43 -4.48
CA GLU A 18 -10.40 -5.19 -5.36
C GLU A 18 -9.31 -4.28 -5.92
N PHE A 19 -8.17 -4.85 -6.32
CA PHE A 19 -7.07 -4.04 -6.87
C PHE A 19 -7.49 -3.11 -8.04
N PRO A 20 -8.38 -3.52 -8.97
CA PRO A 20 -8.91 -2.64 -10.00
C PRO A 20 -9.62 -1.38 -9.48
N ASP A 21 -10.25 -1.42 -8.30
CA ASP A 21 -10.90 -0.24 -7.71
C ASP A 21 -9.86 0.83 -7.37
N TYR A 22 -8.72 0.43 -6.79
CA TYR A 22 -7.59 1.32 -6.52
C TYR A 22 -6.97 1.86 -7.82
N MET A 23 -6.84 1.00 -8.84
CA MET A 23 -6.25 1.39 -10.11
C MET A 23 -7.14 2.32 -10.92
N SER A 24 -8.47 2.16 -10.84
CA SER A 24 -9.42 3.13 -11.40
C SER A 24 -9.17 4.54 -10.84
N LYS A 25 -8.93 4.64 -9.52
CA LYS A 25 -8.58 5.92 -8.89
C LYS A 25 -7.18 6.41 -9.29
N ALA A 26 -6.22 5.51 -9.44
CA ALA A 26 -4.89 5.86 -9.92
C ALA A 26 -4.91 6.43 -11.33
N GLU A 27 -5.78 5.91 -12.22
CA GLU A 27 -5.98 6.44 -13.58
C GLU A 27 -6.60 7.83 -13.58
N GLU A 28 -7.64 8.04 -12.77
CA GLU A 28 -8.23 9.38 -12.59
C GLU A 28 -7.15 10.37 -12.15
N TYR A 29 -6.33 9.99 -11.16
CA TYR A 29 -5.27 10.84 -10.64
C TYR A 29 -4.16 11.10 -11.67
N LYS A 30 -3.76 10.06 -12.41
CA LYS A 30 -2.80 10.18 -13.51
C LYS A 30 -3.33 11.13 -14.59
N SER A 31 -4.62 11.09 -14.91
CA SER A 31 -5.23 11.99 -15.90
C SER A 31 -5.17 13.47 -15.48
N GLN A 32 -5.27 13.75 -14.18
CA GLN A 32 -5.26 15.10 -13.63
C GLN A 32 -3.84 15.66 -13.45
N THR A 33 -2.86 14.82 -13.17
CA THR A 33 -1.52 15.25 -12.73
C THR A 33 -0.37 14.79 -13.61
N GLY A 34 -0.60 13.83 -14.50
CA GLY A 34 0.43 13.17 -15.30
C GLY A 34 1.32 12.20 -14.51
N VAL A 35 1.12 12.05 -13.20
CA VAL A 35 1.94 11.18 -12.35
C VAL A 35 1.55 9.72 -12.60
N SER A 36 2.53 8.90 -13.00
CA SER A 36 2.34 7.46 -13.26
C SER A 36 3.27 6.55 -12.43
N ASN A 37 4.12 7.12 -11.57
CA ASN A 37 4.92 6.35 -10.63
C ASN A 37 4.06 5.99 -9.40
N VAL A 38 3.98 4.70 -9.10
CA VAL A 38 3.12 4.15 -8.05
C VAL A 38 3.94 3.30 -7.09
N TYR A 39 3.92 3.65 -5.82
CA TYR A 39 4.43 2.80 -4.76
C TYR A 39 3.31 1.91 -4.21
N ILE A 40 3.48 0.59 -4.24
CA ILE A 40 2.51 -0.38 -3.73
C ILE A 40 2.96 -0.89 -2.37
N MET A 41 2.10 -0.71 -1.37
CA MET A 41 2.19 -1.38 -0.08
C MET A 41 1.07 -2.43 0.00
N SER A 42 1.43 -3.70 -0.05
CA SER A 42 0.47 -4.82 0.03
C SER A 42 1.12 -6.05 0.64
N ASP A 43 0.35 -6.83 1.37
CA ASP A 43 0.75 -8.15 1.88
C ASP A 43 0.45 -9.30 0.90
N ASP A 44 -0.15 -9.02 -0.25
CA ASP A 44 -0.56 -10.01 -1.24
C ASP A 44 0.37 -10.07 -2.47
N SER A 45 1.06 -11.20 -2.62
CA SER A 45 1.91 -11.47 -3.79
C SER A 45 1.14 -11.57 -5.11
N LYS A 46 -0.15 -11.96 -5.08
CA LYS A 46 -0.97 -12.01 -6.30
C LYS A 46 -1.26 -10.60 -6.84
N LEU A 47 -1.45 -9.64 -5.94
CA LEU A 47 -1.60 -8.24 -6.31
C LEU A 47 -0.34 -7.70 -6.97
N ILE A 48 0.84 -8.02 -6.44
CA ILE A 48 2.09 -7.61 -7.07
C ILE A 48 2.18 -8.11 -8.52
N LYS A 49 1.76 -9.36 -8.79
CA LYS A 49 1.71 -9.89 -10.16
C LYS A 49 0.69 -9.18 -11.04
N SER A 50 -0.47 -8.80 -10.50
CA SER A 50 -1.50 -8.10 -11.30
C SER A 50 -1.07 -6.69 -11.72
N THR A 51 -0.08 -6.08 -11.07
CA THR A 51 0.52 -4.81 -11.53
C THR A 51 1.06 -4.89 -12.96
N GLU A 52 1.46 -6.08 -13.42
CA GLU A 52 1.94 -6.29 -14.78
C GLU A 52 0.89 -5.97 -15.86
N GLN A 53 -0.40 -5.97 -15.51
CA GLN A 53 -1.49 -5.65 -16.44
C GLN A 53 -1.57 -4.14 -16.75
N TYR A 54 -1.03 -3.30 -15.86
CA TYR A 54 -1.14 -1.85 -15.92
C TYR A 54 0.14 -1.21 -16.48
N LYS A 55 0.40 -1.42 -17.78
CA LYS A 55 1.66 -1.01 -18.46
C LYS A 55 1.93 0.50 -18.45
N ASP A 56 0.87 1.26 -18.21
CA ASP A 56 0.82 2.70 -18.21
C ASP A 56 1.29 3.34 -16.89
N PHE A 57 1.65 2.51 -15.92
CA PHE A 57 2.22 2.89 -14.62
C PHE A 57 3.60 2.26 -14.41
N ARG A 58 4.39 2.90 -13.57
CA ARG A 58 5.67 2.40 -13.09
C ARG A 58 5.53 2.03 -11.62
N PHE A 59 5.45 0.73 -11.33
CA PHE A 59 5.27 0.25 -9.97
C PHE A 59 6.59 0.05 -9.24
N GLN A 60 6.59 0.41 -7.97
CA GLN A 60 7.66 0.16 -7.01
C GLN A 60 7.05 -0.47 -5.76
N TYR A 61 7.76 -1.39 -5.13
CA TYR A 61 7.38 -2.06 -3.89
C TYR A 61 8.64 -2.65 -3.28
N LEU A 62 8.68 -2.85 -1.96
CA LEU A 62 9.80 -3.57 -1.35
C LEU A 62 9.85 -5.02 -1.82
N ASP A 63 11.05 -5.54 -2.02
CA ASP A 63 11.26 -6.96 -2.26
C ASP A 63 11.26 -7.71 -0.93
N VAL A 64 10.06 -8.12 -0.50
CA VAL A 64 9.83 -8.80 0.79
C VAL A 64 8.82 -9.92 0.62
N PRO A 65 8.82 -10.93 1.51
CA PRO A 65 7.80 -11.97 1.53
C PRO A 65 6.38 -11.39 1.71
N ARG A 66 5.44 -11.86 0.88
CA ARG A 66 4.03 -11.42 0.84
C ARG A 66 3.08 -12.63 0.91
N PRO A 67 2.91 -13.22 2.10
CA PRO A 67 2.15 -14.47 2.26
C PRO A 67 0.64 -14.32 2.05
N ASN A 68 0.13 -13.09 1.95
CA ASN A 68 -1.30 -12.78 2.06
C ASN A 68 -1.94 -13.39 3.32
N LYS A 69 -1.23 -13.26 4.45
CA LYS A 69 -1.62 -13.73 5.78
C LYS A 69 -1.21 -12.70 6.82
N ALA A 70 -1.60 -12.93 8.08
CA ALA A 70 -1.15 -12.12 9.20
C ALA A 70 0.38 -12.07 9.30
N TRP A 71 0.92 -10.92 9.72
CA TRP A 71 2.36 -10.63 9.69
C TRP A 71 3.23 -11.66 10.44
N PHE A 72 2.68 -12.31 11.48
CA PHE A 72 3.40 -13.30 12.28
C PHE A 72 3.67 -14.61 11.52
N THR A 73 2.96 -14.91 10.42
CA THR A 73 3.20 -16.15 9.67
C THR A 73 4.59 -16.22 9.02
N GLU A 74 5.25 -15.08 8.83
CA GLU A 74 6.62 -15.03 8.34
C GLU A 74 7.65 -15.35 9.45
N THR A 75 7.32 -15.04 10.71
CA THR A 75 8.16 -15.49 11.84
C THR A 75 8.14 -17.00 11.99
N GLU A 76 6.98 -17.64 11.75
CA GLU A 76 6.84 -19.10 11.70
C GLU A 76 7.68 -19.74 10.58
N ARG A 77 8.03 -18.97 9.55
CA ARG A 77 8.89 -19.38 8.43
C ARG A 77 10.37 -19.06 8.64
N GLY A 78 10.73 -18.57 9.83
CA GLY A 78 12.11 -18.30 10.20
C GLY A 78 12.63 -16.91 9.82
N VAL A 79 11.76 -15.99 9.37
CA VAL A 79 12.17 -14.59 9.15
C VAL A 79 12.33 -13.90 10.51
N PRO A 80 13.50 -13.31 10.82
CA PRO A 80 13.71 -12.59 12.07
C PRO A 80 12.71 -11.43 12.25
N LYS A 81 12.20 -11.25 13.47
CA LYS A 81 11.16 -10.25 13.77
C LYS A 81 11.62 -8.82 13.47
N ASP A 82 12.85 -8.48 13.79
CA ASP A 82 13.47 -7.18 13.53
C ASP A 82 13.51 -6.85 12.03
N ILE A 83 13.68 -7.85 11.17
CA ILE A 83 13.61 -7.68 9.71
C ILE A 83 12.19 -7.34 9.27
N LEU A 84 11.18 -8.02 9.82
CA LEU A 84 9.77 -7.73 9.51
C LEU A 84 9.38 -6.32 9.96
N GLU A 85 9.77 -5.93 11.17
CA GLU A 85 9.55 -4.58 11.73
C GLU A 85 10.22 -3.51 10.88
N ARG A 86 11.50 -3.71 10.52
CA ARG A 86 12.23 -2.79 9.64
C ARG A 86 11.54 -2.65 8.29
N ASN A 87 11.18 -3.77 7.66
CA ASN A 87 10.54 -3.76 6.34
C ASN A 87 9.18 -3.05 6.40
N PHE A 88 8.38 -3.29 7.44
CA PHE A 88 7.12 -2.59 7.67
C PHE A 88 7.33 -1.06 7.79
N LEU A 89 8.30 -0.63 8.61
CA LEU A 89 8.61 0.79 8.78
C LEU A 89 9.09 1.45 7.47
N LEU A 90 9.91 0.74 6.69
CA LEU A 90 10.34 1.21 5.36
C LEU A 90 9.17 1.33 4.39
N ASP A 91 8.25 0.36 4.36
CA ASP A 91 7.07 0.38 3.49
C ASP A 91 6.15 1.57 3.84
N VAL A 92 5.87 1.76 5.14
CA VAL A 92 5.06 2.87 5.64
C VAL A 92 5.72 4.21 5.29
N TYR A 93 7.03 4.35 5.54
CA TYR A 93 7.76 5.57 5.25
C TYR A 93 7.75 5.88 3.75
N ALA A 94 8.03 4.91 2.88
CA ALA A 94 8.01 5.09 1.44
C ALA A 94 6.61 5.48 0.93
N ALA A 95 5.55 4.85 1.45
CA ALA A 95 4.18 5.20 1.10
C ALA A 95 3.80 6.61 1.55
N ALA A 96 4.24 7.06 2.73
CA ALA A 96 3.99 8.40 3.25
C ALA A 96 4.80 9.49 2.52
N GLN A 97 5.94 9.12 1.91
CA GLN A 97 6.73 10.02 1.06
C GLN A 97 6.15 10.22 -0.34
N CYS A 98 5.06 9.54 -0.70
CA CYS A 98 4.38 9.82 -1.95
C CYS A 98 3.52 11.08 -1.86
N ASP A 99 3.43 11.84 -2.95
CA ASP A 99 2.64 13.09 -2.99
C ASP A 99 1.16 12.90 -2.77
N HIS A 100 0.63 11.76 -3.18
CA HIS A 100 -0.79 11.42 -3.11
C HIS A 100 -0.89 9.97 -2.68
N GLN A 101 -1.88 9.67 -1.85
CA GLN A 101 -2.09 8.34 -1.30
C GLN A 101 -3.51 7.86 -1.61
N ILE A 102 -3.63 6.65 -2.14
CA ILE A 102 -4.89 5.94 -2.39
C ILE A 102 -4.96 4.81 -1.36
N LEU A 103 -5.76 5.00 -0.32
CA LEU A 103 -5.75 4.18 0.89
C LEU A 103 -7.17 3.83 1.34
N THR A 104 -7.32 2.82 2.19
CA THR A 104 -8.58 2.52 2.89
C THR A 104 -8.46 2.78 4.40
N TYR A 105 -9.13 3.81 4.90
CA TYR A 105 -8.99 4.29 6.29
C TYR A 105 -9.55 3.34 7.35
N SER A 106 -10.25 2.29 6.93
CA SER A 106 -10.54 1.15 7.80
C SER A 106 -9.27 0.37 8.22
N SER A 107 -8.10 0.62 7.60
CA SER A 107 -6.82 0.03 8.04
C SER A 107 -6.06 0.98 8.97
N ASN A 108 -5.59 0.48 10.11
CA ASN A 108 -4.67 1.21 10.98
C ASN A 108 -3.41 1.67 10.23
N VAL A 109 -2.89 0.84 9.32
CA VAL A 109 -1.71 1.17 8.51
C VAL A 109 -2.00 2.31 7.55
N ALA A 110 -3.17 2.31 6.90
CA ALA A 110 -3.58 3.42 6.04
C ALA A 110 -3.69 4.74 6.81
N ARG A 111 -4.30 4.72 8.01
CA ARG A 111 -4.40 5.90 8.87
C ARG A 111 -3.01 6.41 9.28
N LEU A 112 -2.12 5.52 9.69
CA LEU A 112 -0.74 5.86 10.03
C LEU A 112 0.00 6.51 8.86
N ILE A 113 -0.15 6.00 7.63
CA ILE A 113 0.42 6.62 6.43
C ILE A 113 -0.12 8.05 6.25
N GLY A 114 -1.43 8.25 6.41
CA GLY A 114 -2.06 9.56 6.33
C GLY A 114 -1.56 10.54 7.39
N GLU A 115 -1.47 10.10 8.64
CA GLU A 115 -0.98 10.90 9.78
C GLU A 115 0.49 11.30 9.60
N ILE A 116 1.36 10.38 9.18
CA ILE A 116 2.77 10.68 8.89
C ILE A 116 2.87 11.66 7.71
N SER A 117 2.09 11.43 6.65
CA SER A 117 2.08 12.32 5.47
C SER A 117 1.67 13.75 5.85
N TYR A 118 0.64 13.87 6.70
CA TYR A 118 0.21 15.15 7.26
C TYR A 118 1.32 15.82 8.06
N ALA A 119 1.95 15.08 8.98
CA ALA A 119 3.03 15.61 9.82
C ALA A 119 4.24 16.10 9.00
N ILE A 120 4.60 15.40 7.91
CA ILE A 120 5.75 15.76 7.07
C ILE A 120 5.47 16.99 6.20
N ARG A 121 4.23 17.14 5.71
CA ARG A 121 3.92 18.06 4.60
C ARG A 121 2.94 19.16 4.95
N ASN A 122 2.35 19.11 6.15
CA ASN A 122 1.26 19.98 6.58
C ASN A 122 0.11 20.02 5.55
N LYS A 123 -0.20 18.87 4.94
CA LYS A 123 -1.29 18.68 3.96
C LYS A 123 -2.19 17.57 4.46
N GLU A 124 -3.46 17.86 4.69
CA GLU A 124 -4.43 16.82 5.02
C GLU A 124 -4.51 15.81 3.87
N PRO A 125 -4.45 14.51 4.17
CA PRO A 125 -4.67 13.49 3.15
C PRO A 125 -6.09 13.65 2.62
N VAL A 126 -6.25 13.54 1.30
CA VAL A 126 -7.56 13.66 0.67
C VAL A 126 -8.39 12.43 1.06
N LEU A 127 -9.40 12.64 1.91
CA LEU A 127 -10.29 11.58 2.40
C LEU A 127 -11.34 11.26 1.33
N TYR A 128 -11.44 9.98 0.95
CA TYR A 128 -12.56 9.42 0.17
C TYR A 128 -12.99 8.09 0.77
#